data_AF-A0A3N5KJT1-F1
#
_entry.id   AF-A0A3N5KJT1-F1
#
_cell.length_a   1.000
_cell.length_b   1.000
_cell.length_c   1.000
_cell.angle_alpha   90.00
_cell.angle_beta   90.00
_cell.angle_gamma   90.00
#
_symmetry.space_group_name_H-M   'P 1'
#
loop_
_entity.id
_entity.type
_entity.pdbx_description
1 polymer ?
#
loop_
_entity_poly.entity_id
_entity_poly.type
_entity_poly.pdbx_seq_one_letter_code
_entity_poly.pdbx_strand_id
1 'polypeptide(L)'
;LREAELESQVEMQADQYIPFPMEEVSFDFEVVGPSEKDPDMLDVLLVATRSENVEQRQSSVQSAGLTARIVDVEAFALENACRLLTHQMPDGGMDRNIAVMDFGASSTTFSVLRNLKVTYTRDFAFGGQQLTEEIMRTYGLSMEEAGRAKKEGGLPGNYQAEVLDPFIDDMCQQVSRSLQFYLASGAGREQPEQILICGGCANIPGVADVIASRVGIPAERGDPLGQMKISTRALAQGVKKDATALLTACGLALRSFD
;
A
#
# COMPACT_ATOMS: atom_id res chain seq x y z
N LEU A 1 -29.58 7.85 -17.95
CA LEU A 1 -30.31 6.97 -17.00
C LEU A 1 -30.56 7.76 -15.73
N ARG A 2 -31.68 7.56 -15.04
CA ARG A 2 -31.81 8.08 -13.66
C ARG A 2 -30.86 7.28 -12.75
N GLU A 3 -30.33 7.89 -11.70
CA GLU A 3 -29.32 7.28 -10.81
C GLU A 3 -29.74 5.89 -10.29
N ALA A 4 -30.99 5.74 -9.84
CA ALA A 4 -31.53 4.46 -9.39
C ALA A 4 -31.69 3.39 -10.50
N GLU A 5 -31.90 3.82 -11.76
CA GLU A 5 -31.94 2.88 -12.91
C GLU A 5 -30.54 2.39 -13.27
N LEU A 6 -29.53 3.25 -13.09
CA LEU A 6 -28.14 2.92 -13.31
C LEU A 6 -27.65 1.94 -12.23
N GLU A 7 -27.94 2.20 -10.95
CA GLU A 7 -27.59 1.32 -9.83
C GLU A 7 -28.15 -0.09 -10.01
N SER A 8 -29.44 -0.23 -10.35
CA SER A 8 -30.05 -1.54 -10.61
C SER A 8 -29.43 -2.28 -11.81
N GLN A 9 -29.03 -1.54 -12.85
CA GLN A 9 -28.32 -2.13 -13.98
C GLN A 9 -26.91 -2.58 -13.61
N VAL A 10 -26.18 -1.76 -12.85
CA VAL A 10 -24.84 -2.09 -12.35
C VAL A 10 -24.92 -3.33 -11.46
N GLU A 11 -25.88 -3.41 -10.54
CA GLU A 11 -26.09 -4.57 -9.67
C GLU A 11 -26.31 -5.86 -10.48
N MET A 12 -27.17 -5.82 -11.51
CA MET A 12 -27.43 -6.96 -12.38
C MET A 12 -26.20 -7.41 -13.18
N GLN A 13 -25.36 -6.47 -13.61
CA GLN A 13 -24.11 -6.81 -14.30
C GLN A 13 -23.04 -7.30 -13.32
N ALA A 14 -22.97 -6.71 -12.13
CA ALA A 14 -22.01 -7.04 -11.07
C ALA A 14 -22.12 -8.50 -10.61
N ASP A 15 -23.33 -9.04 -10.55
CA ASP A 15 -23.60 -10.47 -10.24
C ASP A 15 -22.81 -11.44 -11.14
N GLN A 16 -22.49 -11.04 -12.38
CA GLN A 16 -21.70 -11.87 -13.30
C GLN A 16 -20.19 -11.87 -13.00
N TYR A 17 -19.70 -10.86 -12.26
CA TYR A 17 -18.27 -10.68 -11.97
C TYR A 17 -17.92 -11.00 -10.51
N ILE A 18 -18.89 -10.93 -9.60
CA ILE A 18 -18.68 -11.12 -8.17
C ILE A 18 -18.90 -12.60 -7.83
N PRO A 19 -17.90 -13.30 -7.25
CA PRO A 19 -17.98 -14.74 -7.00
C PRO A 19 -18.80 -15.11 -5.75
N PHE A 20 -19.67 -14.20 -5.28
CA PHE A 20 -20.44 -14.32 -4.05
C PHE A 20 -21.88 -13.84 -4.28
N PRO A 21 -22.87 -14.32 -3.49
CA PRO A 21 -24.23 -13.81 -3.56
C PRO A 21 -24.27 -12.31 -3.28
N MET A 22 -25.01 -11.55 -4.09
CA MET A 22 -25.14 -10.09 -3.92
C MET A 22 -25.66 -9.69 -2.53
N GLU A 23 -26.46 -10.53 -1.87
CA GLU A 23 -26.94 -10.31 -0.50
C GLU A 23 -25.82 -10.25 0.55
N GLU A 24 -24.67 -10.89 0.29
CA GLU A 24 -23.50 -10.91 1.18
C GLU A 24 -22.45 -9.87 0.79
N VAL A 25 -22.76 -8.99 -0.16
CA VAL A 25 -21.79 -8.10 -0.80
C VAL A 25 -22.15 -6.64 -0.54
N SER A 26 -21.16 -5.89 -0.07
CA SER A 26 -21.17 -4.44 -0.11
C SER A 26 -20.42 -4.01 -1.36
N PHE A 27 -21.07 -3.24 -2.22
CA PHE A 27 -20.47 -2.69 -3.43
C PHE A 27 -20.76 -1.21 -3.58
N ASP A 28 -19.91 -0.54 -4.36
CA ASP A 28 -20.07 0.84 -4.78
C ASP A 28 -19.51 0.97 -6.20
N PHE A 29 -19.93 2.00 -6.93
CA PHE A 29 -19.50 2.19 -8.31
C PHE A 29 -19.36 3.65 -8.71
N GLU A 30 -18.51 3.90 -9.70
CA GLU A 30 -18.33 5.21 -10.31
C GLU A 30 -18.35 5.08 -11.84
N VAL A 31 -19.09 5.97 -12.51
CA VAL A 31 -19.10 6.04 -13.98
C VAL A 31 -17.82 6.73 -14.44
N VAL A 32 -16.98 6.01 -15.18
CA VAL A 32 -15.72 6.56 -15.71
C VAL A 32 -16.00 7.42 -16.94
N GLY A 33 -16.92 6.98 -17.80
CA GLY A 33 -17.29 7.68 -19.03
C GLY A 33 -17.72 6.73 -20.15
N PRO A 34 -17.86 7.23 -21.39
CA PRO A 34 -18.13 6.39 -22.56
C PRO A 34 -17.00 5.38 -22.81
N SER A 35 -17.35 4.16 -23.19
CA SER A 35 -16.37 3.12 -23.49
C SER A 35 -15.61 3.41 -24.78
N GLU A 36 -14.29 3.21 -24.78
CA GLU A 36 -13.48 3.35 -25.99
C GLU A 36 -13.84 2.32 -27.07
N LYS A 37 -14.40 1.18 -26.67
CA LYS A 37 -14.76 0.08 -27.57
C LYS A 37 -16.14 0.27 -28.20
N ASP A 38 -17.04 0.91 -27.48
CA ASP A 38 -18.42 1.15 -27.90
C ASP A 38 -18.92 2.49 -27.31
N PRO A 39 -19.04 3.55 -28.12
CA PRO A 39 -19.49 4.87 -27.67
C PRO A 39 -20.91 4.89 -27.08
N ASP A 40 -21.73 3.88 -27.35
CA ASP A 40 -23.08 3.76 -26.78
C ASP A 40 -23.07 3.10 -25.38
N MET A 41 -21.92 2.58 -24.94
CA MET A 41 -21.72 1.95 -23.63
C MET A 41 -20.94 2.87 -22.69
N LEU A 42 -21.08 2.64 -21.39
CA LEU A 42 -20.33 3.32 -20.33
C LEU A 42 -19.36 2.35 -19.67
N ASP A 43 -18.12 2.78 -19.47
CA ASP A 43 -17.17 2.12 -18.58
C ASP A 43 -17.48 2.53 -17.14
N VAL A 44 -17.60 1.53 -16.26
CA VAL A 44 -17.94 1.69 -14.84
C VAL A 44 -16.85 1.05 -14.00
N LEU A 45 -16.34 1.80 -13.01
CA LEU A 45 -15.46 1.28 -11.99
C LEU A 45 -16.33 0.69 -10.88
N LEU A 46 -16.25 -0.62 -10.69
CA LEU A 46 -16.99 -1.35 -9.67
C LEU A 46 -16.03 -1.78 -8.56
N VAL A 47 -16.41 -1.53 -7.31
CA VAL A 47 -15.73 -2.02 -6.11
C VAL A 47 -16.70 -2.88 -5.33
N ALA A 48 -16.27 -4.08 -4.93
CA ALA A 48 -17.09 -4.98 -4.14
C ALA A 48 -16.26 -5.75 -3.10
N THR A 49 -16.85 -6.00 -1.94
CA THR A 49 -16.30 -6.85 -0.88
C THR A 49 -17.43 -7.56 -0.14
N ARG A 50 -17.13 -8.67 0.53
CA ARG A 50 -18.06 -9.28 1.50
C ARG A 50 -18.45 -8.24 2.56
N SER A 51 -19.73 -8.10 2.85
CA SER A 51 -20.27 -7.15 3.84
C SER A 51 -19.66 -7.35 5.23
N GLU A 52 -19.35 -8.60 5.58
CA GLU A 52 -18.63 -8.96 6.81
C GLU A 52 -17.32 -8.17 7.01
N ASN A 53 -16.56 -7.91 5.93
CA ASN A 53 -15.31 -7.14 6.01
C ASN A 53 -15.55 -5.69 6.41
N VAL A 54 -16.66 -5.10 5.97
CA VAL A 54 -17.08 -3.73 6.27
C VAL A 54 -17.59 -3.66 7.69
N GLU A 55 -18.53 -4.55 8.05
CA GLU A 55 -19.17 -4.63 9.36
C GLU A 55 -18.17 -4.86 10.50
N GLN A 56 -17.17 -5.73 10.29
CA GLN A 56 -16.13 -5.98 11.29
C GLN A 56 -15.30 -4.73 11.60
N ARG A 57 -14.94 -3.95 10.57
CA ARG A 57 -14.19 -2.70 10.72
C ARG A 57 -15.05 -1.62 11.36
N GLN A 58 -16.31 -1.48 10.92
CA GLN A 58 -17.25 -0.54 11.51
C GLN A 58 -17.47 -0.82 13.00
N SER A 59 -17.66 -2.08 13.37
CA SER A 59 -17.82 -2.52 14.76
C SER A 59 -16.58 -2.23 15.62
N SER A 60 -15.38 -2.41 15.06
CA SER A 60 -14.12 -2.09 15.73
C SER A 60 -13.98 -0.59 16.01
N VAL A 61 -14.30 0.25 15.02
CA VAL A 61 -14.30 1.72 15.17
C VAL A 61 -15.35 2.16 16.19
N GLN A 62 -16.54 1.57 16.15
CA GLN A 62 -17.63 1.87 17.09
C GLN A 62 -17.29 1.49 18.54
N SER A 63 -16.59 0.37 18.74
CA SER A 63 -16.13 -0.08 20.07
C SER A 63 -15.13 0.90 20.71
N ALA A 64 -14.41 1.68 19.89
CA ALA A 64 -13.54 2.76 20.32
C ALA A 64 -14.28 4.10 20.56
N GLY A 65 -15.61 4.14 20.42
CA GLY A 65 -16.42 5.35 20.55
C GLY A 65 -16.37 6.28 19.34
N LEU A 66 -15.92 5.78 18.19
CA LEU A 66 -15.82 6.52 16.93
C LEU A 66 -16.94 6.10 15.95
N THR A 67 -17.10 6.83 14.85
CA THR A 67 -18.05 6.49 13.79
C THR A 67 -17.32 6.42 12.46
N ALA A 68 -17.37 5.27 11.79
CA ALA A 68 -16.86 5.12 10.42
C ALA A 68 -17.77 5.92 9.47
N ARG A 69 -17.26 7.05 8.96
CA ARG A 69 -17.96 7.89 7.98
C ARG A 69 -17.73 7.42 6.55
N ILE A 70 -16.54 6.89 6.29
CA ILE A 70 -16.09 6.41 4.99
C ILE A 70 -15.41 5.07 5.22
N VAL A 71 -15.72 4.10 4.37
CA VAL A 71 -14.99 2.84 4.23
C VAL A 71 -14.41 2.85 2.83
N ASP A 72 -13.10 2.76 2.73
CA ASP A 72 -12.37 3.01 1.50
C ASP A 72 -11.52 1.79 1.10
N VAL A 73 -11.11 1.77 -0.16
CA VAL A 73 -10.20 0.78 -0.72
C VAL A 73 -8.77 1.28 -0.58
N GLU A 74 -7.87 0.37 -0.22
CA GLU A 74 -6.46 0.68 -0.01
C GLU A 74 -5.79 1.30 -1.25
N ALA A 75 -6.17 0.89 -2.46
CA ALA A 75 -5.66 1.47 -3.70
C ALA A 75 -5.96 2.98 -3.82
N PHE A 76 -7.17 3.43 -3.49
CA PHE A 76 -7.53 4.86 -3.56
C PHE A 76 -6.92 5.66 -2.42
N ALA A 77 -6.85 5.07 -1.22
CA ALA A 77 -6.08 5.66 -0.13
C ALA A 77 -4.61 5.86 -0.55
N LEU A 78 -4.01 4.87 -1.23
CA LEU A 78 -2.66 4.96 -1.75
C LEU A 78 -2.51 6.06 -2.82
N GLU A 79 -3.44 6.18 -3.76
CA GLU A 79 -3.44 7.29 -4.75
C GLU A 79 -3.43 8.65 -4.05
N ASN A 80 -4.31 8.83 -3.07
CA ASN A 80 -4.37 10.05 -2.27
C ASN A 80 -3.05 10.30 -1.54
N ALA A 81 -2.48 9.27 -0.90
CA ALA A 81 -1.22 9.37 -0.19
C ALA A 81 -0.04 9.71 -1.12
N CYS A 82 -0.03 9.18 -2.35
CA CYS A 82 1.01 9.43 -3.33
C CYS A 82 1.11 10.91 -3.75
N ARG A 83 0.03 11.69 -3.63
CA ARG A 83 0.07 13.15 -3.81
C ARG A 83 1.07 13.83 -2.86
N LEU A 84 1.25 13.27 -1.65
CA LEU A 84 2.19 13.76 -0.64
C LEU A 84 3.65 13.40 -0.96
N LEU A 85 3.85 12.36 -1.76
CA LEU A 85 5.16 11.85 -2.15
C LEU A 85 5.71 12.50 -3.44
N THR A 86 4.93 13.35 -4.10
CA THR A 86 5.31 14.04 -5.36
C THR A 86 6.65 14.77 -5.28
N HIS A 87 7.01 15.26 -4.09
CA HIS A 87 8.29 15.93 -3.84
C HIS A 87 9.53 15.03 -3.94
N GLN A 88 9.34 13.71 -3.89
CA GLN A 88 10.40 12.70 -4.08
C GLN A 88 10.35 12.07 -5.47
N MET A 89 9.30 12.37 -6.26
CA MET A 89 9.10 11.81 -7.59
C MET A 89 9.70 12.71 -8.68
N PRO A 90 10.40 12.14 -9.68
CA PRO A 90 10.76 12.87 -10.89
C PRO A 90 9.54 13.54 -11.51
N ASP A 91 9.65 14.84 -11.83
CA ASP A 91 8.58 15.65 -12.42
C ASP A 91 7.23 15.57 -11.66
N GLY A 92 7.29 15.33 -10.34
CA GLY A 92 6.09 15.17 -9.52
C GLY A 92 5.26 13.92 -9.84
N GLY A 93 5.83 12.93 -10.53
CA GLY A 93 5.15 11.70 -10.96
C GLY A 93 4.31 11.85 -12.23
N MET A 94 4.39 13.00 -12.91
CA MET A 94 3.67 13.27 -14.16
C MET A 94 4.44 12.75 -15.36
N ASP A 95 3.75 12.02 -16.23
CA ASP A 95 4.28 11.27 -17.37
C ASP A 95 5.41 10.28 -16.99
N ARG A 96 5.38 9.81 -15.74
CA ARG A 96 6.32 8.84 -15.16
C ARG A 96 5.58 7.60 -14.64
N ASN A 97 6.27 6.47 -14.68
CA ASN A 97 5.90 5.24 -13.99
C ASN A 97 6.68 5.17 -12.66
N ILE A 98 5.97 5.36 -11.55
CA ILE A 98 6.56 5.29 -10.20
C ILE A 98 6.06 4.03 -9.51
N ALA A 99 6.97 3.19 -9.04
CA ALA A 99 6.62 2.06 -8.20
C ALA A 99 6.60 2.46 -6.73
N VAL A 100 5.63 1.96 -5.98
CA VAL A 100 5.57 2.07 -4.52
C VAL A 100 5.54 0.66 -3.95
N MET A 101 6.45 0.39 -3.02
CA MET A 101 6.53 -0.87 -2.29
C MET A 101 6.25 -0.62 -0.82
N ASP A 102 5.05 -0.95 -0.35
CA ASP A 102 4.67 -0.82 1.05
C ASP A 102 4.90 -2.14 1.78
N PHE A 103 5.98 -2.21 2.56
CA PHE A 103 6.32 -3.37 3.38
C PHE A 103 5.68 -3.26 4.77
N GLY A 104 4.52 -3.88 4.92
CA GLY A 104 3.81 -4.01 6.18
C GLY A 104 4.40 -5.08 7.12
N ALA A 105 3.63 -5.44 8.15
CA ALA A 105 4.03 -6.49 9.09
C ALA A 105 3.84 -7.89 8.49
N SER A 106 2.64 -8.20 8.01
CA SER A 106 2.27 -9.52 7.48
C SER A 106 2.05 -9.53 5.96
N SER A 107 1.81 -8.36 5.36
CA SER A 107 1.57 -8.18 3.93
C SER A 107 2.50 -7.11 3.36
N THR A 108 2.76 -7.24 2.06
CA THR A 108 3.43 -6.23 1.25
C THR A 108 2.54 -5.92 0.06
N THR A 109 2.40 -4.63 -0.22
CA THR A 109 1.65 -4.11 -1.37
C THR A 109 2.63 -3.49 -2.35
N PHE A 110 2.65 -4.02 -3.56
CA PHE A 110 3.38 -3.43 -4.67
C PHE A 110 2.41 -2.73 -5.62
N SER A 111 2.61 -1.44 -5.84
CA SER A 111 1.80 -0.64 -6.76
C SER A 111 2.67 0.08 -7.78
N VAL A 112 2.15 0.23 -9.00
CA VAL A 112 2.77 1.09 -10.03
C VAL A 112 1.78 2.18 -10.42
N LEU A 113 2.23 3.42 -10.27
CA LEU A 113 1.47 4.61 -10.59
C LEU A 113 1.93 5.20 -11.91
N ARG A 114 0.98 5.74 -12.68
CA ARG A 114 1.23 6.64 -13.79
C ARG A 114 0.35 7.87 -13.63
N ASN A 115 0.93 9.06 -13.69
CA ASN A 115 0.20 10.32 -13.45
C ASN A 115 -0.54 10.30 -12.10
N LEU A 116 0.11 9.77 -11.06
CA LEU A 116 -0.42 9.60 -9.70
C LEU A 116 -1.66 8.69 -9.59
N LYS A 117 -2.04 7.95 -10.64
CA LYS A 117 -3.09 6.93 -10.62
C LYS A 117 -2.49 5.54 -10.58
N VAL A 118 -3.04 4.65 -9.77
CA VAL A 118 -2.59 3.26 -9.67
C VAL A 118 -3.02 2.52 -10.94
N THR A 119 -2.03 2.03 -11.70
CA THR A 119 -2.25 1.27 -12.94
C THR A 119 -2.04 -0.24 -12.75
N TYR A 120 -1.42 -0.60 -11.64
CA TYR A 120 -1.19 -1.98 -11.22
C TYR A 120 -1.03 -2.01 -9.71
N THR A 121 -1.66 -3.01 -9.08
CA THR A 121 -1.40 -3.34 -7.69
C THR A 121 -1.31 -4.85 -7.53
N ARG A 122 -0.51 -5.29 -6.56
CA ARG A 122 -0.36 -6.68 -6.18
C ARG A 122 -0.02 -6.79 -4.70
N ASP A 123 -0.85 -7.51 -3.98
CA ASP A 123 -0.64 -7.85 -2.58
C ASP A 123 -0.10 -9.27 -2.43
N PHE A 124 0.78 -9.47 -1.46
CA PHE A 124 1.30 -10.79 -1.11
C PHE A 124 1.74 -10.87 0.34
N ALA A 125 1.72 -12.09 0.89
CA ALA A 125 2.10 -12.38 2.27
C ALA A 125 3.62 -12.37 2.41
N PHE A 126 4.16 -11.22 2.78
CA PHE A 126 5.55 -11.00 3.14
C PHE A 126 5.62 -9.72 3.96
N GLY A 127 6.48 -9.65 4.97
CA GLY A 127 6.59 -8.43 5.77
C GLY A 127 7.47 -8.58 7.00
N GLY A 128 7.55 -7.50 7.76
CA GLY A 128 8.45 -7.37 8.91
C GLY A 128 8.16 -8.30 10.09
N GLN A 129 7.04 -9.04 10.08
CA GLN A 129 6.76 -10.11 11.05
C GLN A 129 7.74 -11.27 10.87
N GLN A 130 8.11 -11.62 9.64
CA GLN A 130 9.09 -12.69 9.39
C GLN A 130 10.45 -12.36 10.03
N LEU A 131 10.89 -11.10 9.92
CA LEU A 131 12.09 -10.63 10.62
C LEU A 131 11.95 -10.71 12.15
N THR A 132 10.78 -10.37 12.69
CA THR A 132 10.53 -10.49 14.14
C THR A 132 10.59 -11.96 14.59
N GLU A 133 9.96 -12.87 13.84
CA GLU A 133 9.94 -14.31 14.13
C GLU A 133 11.34 -14.92 14.06
N GLU A 134 12.17 -14.49 13.11
CA GLU A 134 13.56 -14.96 13.04
C GLU A 134 14.37 -14.47 14.25
N ILE A 135 14.23 -13.19 14.65
CA ILE A 135 14.86 -12.67 15.88
C ILE A 135 14.44 -13.50 17.11
N MET A 136 13.15 -13.85 17.23
CA MET A 136 12.66 -14.70 18.31
C MET A 136 13.35 -16.07 18.30
N ARG A 137 13.44 -16.69 17.12
CA ARG A 137 14.02 -18.02 16.96
C ARG A 137 15.52 -18.04 17.24
N THR A 138 16.27 -17.06 16.74
CA THR A 138 17.73 -16.98 16.89
C THR A 138 18.14 -16.68 18.33
N TYR A 139 17.40 -15.82 19.03
CA TYR A 139 17.81 -15.29 20.35
C TYR A 139 16.92 -15.73 21.52
N GLY A 140 15.88 -16.53 21.27
CA GLY A 140 14.97 -17.01 22.30
C GLY A 140 14.13 -15.91 22.96
N LEU A 141 13.83 -14.84 22.22
CA LEU A 141 13.06 -13.70 22.70
C LEU A 141 11.55 -13.91 22.51
N SER A 142 10.74 -13.26 23.33
CA SER A 142 9.30 -13.14 23.08
C SER A 142 9.01 -12.22 21.88
N MET A 143 7.79 -12.28 21.34
CA MET A 143 7.35 -11.41 20.23
C MET A 143 7.51 -9.92 20.54
N GLU A 144 7.21 -9.51 21.77
CA GLU A 144 7.33 -8.11 22.20
C GLU A 144 8.80 -7.68 22.30
N GLU A 145 9.64 -8.52 22.91
CA GLU A 145 11.08 -8.25 23.05
C GLU A 145 11.77 -8.21 21.69
N ALA A 146 11.46 -9.16 20.80
CA ALA A 146 11.99 -9.18 19.43
C ALA A 146 11.55 -7.96 18.63
N GLY A 147 10.27 -7.57 18.73
CA GLY A 147 9.74 -6.38 18.08
C GLY A 147 10.42 -5.08 18.56
N ARG A 148 10.70 -4.99 19.86
CA ARG A 148 11.44 -3.86 20.46
C ARG A 148 12.90 -3.84 20.02
N ALA A 149 13.59 -4.98 20.11
CA ALA A 149 14.98 -5.13 19.72
C ALA A 149 15.20 -4.85 18.22
N LYS A 150 14.23 -5.21 17.36
CA LYS A 150 14.24 -4.85 15.93
C LYS A 150 14.29 -3.34 15.68
N LYS A 151 13.63 -2.54 16.52
CA LYS A 151 13.54 -1.08 16.38
C LYS A 151 14.65 -0.33 17.12
N GLU A 152 15.02 -0.82 18.30
CA GLU A 152 15.94 -0.14 19.22
C GLU A 152 17.38 -0.69 19.15
N GLY A 153 17.57 -1.87 18.57
CA GLY A 153 18.83 -2.59 18.55
C GLY A 153 19.05 -3.43 19.81
N GLY A 154 20.32 -3.61 20.20
CA GLY A 154 20.71 -4.40 21.37
C GLY A 154 20.80 -5.91 21.12
N LEU A 155 20.69 -6.34 19.86
CA LEU A 155 20.89 -7.74 19.46
C LEU A 155 22.39 -8.08 19.35
N PRO A 156 22.78 -9.36 19.52
CA PRO A 156 24.16 -9.80 19.41
C PRO A 156 24.80 -9.48 18.04
N GLY A 157 26.14 -9.44 17.98
CA GLY A 157 26.87 -8.99 16.79
C GLY A 157 26.68 -9.84 15.53
N ASN A 158 26.14 -11.05 15.64
CA ASN A 158 25.79 -11.89 14.49
C ASN A 158 24.44 -11.50 13.84
N TYR A 159 23.64 -10.63 14.47
CA TYR A 159 22.31 -10.24 13.98
C TYR A 159 22.32 -9.74 12.54
N GLN A 160 23.29 -8.88 12.20
CA GLN A 160 23.38 -8.31 10.86
C GLN A 160 23.52 -9.43 9.82
N ALA A 161 24.54 -10.26 9.95
CA ALA A 161 24.89 -11.25 8.93
C ALA A 161 23.96 -12.47 8.91
N GLU A 162 23.44 -12.90 10.07
CA GLU A 162 22.66 -14.14 10.17
C GLU A 162 21.15 -13.93 10.08
N VAL A 163 20.65 -12.70 10.32
CA VAL A 163 19.20 -12.44 10.42
C VAL A 163 18.78 -11.28 9.51
N LEU A 164 19.42 -10.12 9.61
CA LEU A 164 18.98 -8.93 8.90
C LEU A 164 19.34 -8.97 7.41
N ASP A 165 20.57 -9.34 7.05
CA ASP A 165 21.02 -9.42 5.66
C ASP A 165 20.19 -10.43 4.84
N PRO A 166 19.91 -11.66 5.34
CA PRO A 166 19.00 -12.58 4.65
C PRO A 166 17.60 -11.99 4.43
N PHE A 167 17.05 -11.30 5.42
CA PHE A 167 15.73 -10.65 5.29
C PHE A 167 15.75 -9.53 4.24
N ILE A 168 16.82 -8.72 4.18
CA ILE A 168 16.99 -7.69 3.14
C ILE A 168 17.12 -8.33 1.76
N ASP A 169 17.83 -9.46 1.64
CA ASP A 169 17.92 -10.21 0.39
C ASP A 169 16.54 -10.73 -0.06
N ASP A 170 15.73 -11.24 0.87
CA ASP A 170 14.35 -11.64 0.59
C ASP A 170 13.49 -10.44 0.15
N MET A 171 13.62 -9.29 0.81
CA MET A 171 12.95 -8.04 0.37
C MET A 171 13.30 -7.72 -1.08
N CYS A 172 14.59 -7.78 -1.44
CA CYS A 172 15.04 -7.51 -2.81
C CYS A 172 14.48 -8.51 -3.82
N GLN A 173 14.37 -9.79 -3.46
CA GLN A 173 13.73 -10.81 -4.29
C GLN A 173 12.25 -10.51 -4.49
N GLN A 174 11.53 -10.07 -3.46
CA GLN A 174 10.11 -9.71 -3.58
C GLN A 174 9.91 -8.50 -4.49
N VAL A 175 10.79 -7.49 -4.43
CA VAL A 175 10.77 -6.35 -5.37
C VAL A 175 11.01 -6.82 -6.80
N SER A 176 12.08 -7.59 -7.03
CA SER A 176 12.42 -8.12 -8.35
C SER A 176 11.28 -8.92 -8.96
N ARG A 177 10.66 -9.80 -8.17
CA ARG A 177 9.54 -10.64 -8.59
C ARG A 177 8.29 -9.82 -8.90
N SER A 178 8.00 -8.81 -8.10
CA SER A 178 6.84 -7.92 -8.33
C SER A 178 7.00 -7.09 -9.60
N LEU A 179 8.21 -6.59 -9.88
CA LEU A 179 8.55 -5.92 -11.14
C LEU A 179 8.37 -6.85 -12.35
N GLN A 180 8.83 -8.11 -12.25
CA GLN A 180 8.63 -9.11 -13.31
C GLN A 180 7.14 -9.38 -13.59
N PHE A 181 6.33 -9.55 -12.54
CA PHE A 181 4.88 -9.73 -12.71
C PHE A 181 4.22 -8.50 -13.34
N TYR A 182 4.62 -7.30 -12.93
CA TYR A 182 4.12 -6.07 -13.51
C TYR A 182 4.40 -6.00 -15.01
N LEU A 183 5.66 -6.21 -15.42
CA LEU A 183 6.06 -6.18 -16.83
C LEU A 183 5.37 -7.27 -17.66
N ALA A 184 5.16 -8.46 -17.10
CA ALA A 184 4.51 -9.57 -17.80
C ALA A 184 2.99 -9.40 -17.94
N SER A 185 2.34 -8.59 -17.09
CA SER A 185 0.87 -8.52 -17.03
C SER A 185 0.21 -7.62 -18.08
N GLY A 186 0.97 -6.89 -18.90
CA GLY A 186 0.39 -6.05 -19.95
C GLY A 186 1.36 -5.69 -21.07
N ALA A 187 0.87 -5.70 -22.31
CA ALA A 187 1.64 -5.24 -23.46
C ALA A 187 1.96 -3.74 -23.33
N GLY A 188 3.21 -3.36 -23.60
CA GLY A 188 3.66 -1.96 -23.56
C GLY A 188 3.93 -1.40 -22.16
N ARG A 189 3.96 -2.24 -21.11
CA ARG A 189 4.42 -1.80 -19.78
C ARG A 189 5.94 -1.59 -19.79
N GLU A 190 6.36 -0.45 -19.28
CA GLU A 190 7.75 -0.04 -19.18
C GLU A 190 8.22 -0.14 -17.74
N GLN A 191 9.51 -0.37 -17.54
CA GLN A 191 10.09 -0.44 -16.20
C GLN A 191 9.89 0.89 -15.46
N PRO A 192 9.46 0.88 -14.17
CA PRO A 192 9.35 2.10 -13.39
C PRO A 192 10.67 2.87 -13.32
N GLU A 193 10.61 4.20 -13.36
CA GLU A 193 11.80 5.04 -13.29
C GLU A 193 12.32 5.22 -11.87
N GLN A 194 11.47 5.00 -10.86
CA GLN A 194 11.82 5.07 -9.44
C GLN A 194 10.96 4.11 -8.63
N ILE A 195 11.50 3.63 -7.51
CA ILE A 195 10.78 2.88 -6.47
C ILE A 195 10.78 3.69 -5.17
N LEU A 196 9.60 3.97 -4.62
CA LEU A 196 9.47 4.48 -3.26
C LEU A 196 9.16 3.33 -2.31
N ILE A 197 9.99 3.18 -1.27
CA ILE A 197 9.83 2.14 -0.26
C ILE A 197 9.14 2.72 0.95
N CYS A 198 7.97 2.19 1.27
CA CYS A 198 7.11 2.60 2.36
C CYS A 198 6.87 1.43 3.33
N GLY A 199 6.07 1.67 4.34
CA GLY A 199 5.77 0.70 5.39
C GLY A 199 6.81 0.69 6.50
N GLY A 200 6.64 -0.23 7.44
CA GLY A 200 7.51 -0.33 8.61
C GLY A 200 8.94 -0.76 8.27
N CYS A 201 9.11 -1.63 7.26
CA CYS A 201 10.43 -2.14 6.88
C CYS A 201 11.26 -1.12 6.08
N ALA A 202 10.65 -0.06 5.55
CA ALA A 202 11.38 1.03 4.89
C ALA A 202 12.35 1.77 5.83
N ASN A 203 12.19 1.61 7.15
CA ASN A 203 13.08 2.17 8.16
C ASN A 203 14.35 1.34 8.41
N ILE A 204 14.50 0.18 7.77
CA ILE A 204 15.75 -0.60 7.86
C ILE A 204 16.88 0.22 7.23
N PRO A 205 17.97 0.52 7.95
CA PRO A 205 19.06 1.33 7.44
C PRO A 205 19.66 0.76 6.14
N GLY A 206 19.79 1.60 5.11
CA GLY A 206 20.38 1.22 3.82
C GLY A 206 19.51 0.33 2.92
N VAL A 207 18.29 -0.04 3.35
CA VAL A 207 17.44 -0.98 2.59
C VAL A 207 17.11 -0.47 1.18
N ALA A 208 16.87 0.84 1.04
CA ALA A 208 16.61 1.46 -0.25
C ALA A 208 17.83 1.36 -1.19
N ASP A 209 19.04 1.59 -0.68
CA ASP A 209 20.28 1.51 -1.46
C ASP A 209 20.55 0.07 -1.93
N VAL A 210 20.34 -0.91 -1.05
CA VAL A 210 20.52 -2.34 -1.38
C VAL A 210 19.50 -2.77 -2.44
N ILE A 211 18.23 -2.38 -2.29
CA ILE A 211 17.19 -2.66 -3.27
C ILE A 211 17.54 -1.99 -4.61
N ALA A 212 17.90 -0.71 -4.61
CA ALA A 212 18.26 0.03 -5.82
C ALA A 212 19.41 -0.65 -6.58
N SER A 213 20.46 -1.04 -5.86
CA SER A 213 21.62 -1.76 -6.40
C SER A 213 21.22 -3.12 -6.98
N ARG A 214 20.35 -3.86 -6.29
CA ARG A 214 19.93 -5.21 -6.72
C ARG A 214 19.05 -5.18 -7.96
N VAL A 215 18.08 -4.26 -8.03
CA VAL A 215 17.09 -4.23 -9.11
C VAL A 215 17.48 -3.31 -10.27
N GLY A 216 18.47 -2.44 -10.07
CA GLY A 216 18.93 -1.49 -11.09
C GLY A 216 17.96 -0.34 -11.36
N ILE A 217 17.08 -0.01 -10.40
CA ILE A 217 16.13 1.11 -10.45
C ILE A 217 16.42 2.01 -9.25
N PRO A 218 16.50 3.34 -9.41
CA PRO A 218 16.59 4.25 -8.29
C PRO A 218 15.50 3.96 -7.25
N ALA A 219 15.91 3.69 -6.00
CA ALA A 219 14.98 3.46 -4.91
C ALA A 219 15.25 4.44 -3.76
N GLU A 220 14.19 4.95 -3.16
CA GLU A 220 14.26 5.89 -2.04
C GLU A 220 13.21 5.51 -0.99
N ARG A 221 13.46 5.86 0.27
CA ARG A 221 12.46 5.75 1.33
C ARG A 221 11.35 6.79 1.12
N GLY A 222 10.11 6.36 0.99
CA GLY A 222 8.95 7.26 0.86
C GLY A 222 8.61 7.94 2.19
N ASP A 223 8.51 9.27 2.18
CA ASP A 223 8.17 10.10 3.35
C ASP A 223 6.87 10.87 3.09
N PRO A 224 5.69 10.29 3.39
CA PRO A 224 4.41 10.97 3.16
C PRO A 224 4.22 12.22 4.03
N LEU A 225 5.09 12.45 5.03
CA LEU A 225 5.04 13.63 5.89
C LEU A 225 6.02 14.73 5.45
N GLY A 226 6.84 14.50 4.42
CA GLY A 226 7.98 15.34 4.07
C GLY A 226 7.64 16.82 3.82
N GLN A 227 6.48 17.10 3.22
CA GLN A 227 6.00 18.46 2.97
C GLN A 227 4.93 18.95 3.96
N MET A 228 4.54 18.13 4.93
CA MET A 228 3.50 18.50 5.90
C MET A 228 4.06 19.40 7.00
N LYS A 229 3.23 20.34 7.46
CA LYS A 229 3.47 21.04 8.73
C LYS A 229 3.11 20.11 9.89
N ILE A 230 4.12 19.65 10.62
CA ILE A 230 3.94 18.74 11.75
C ILE A 230 3.80 19.53 13.05
N SER A 231 2.77 19.24 13.84
CA SER A 231 2.57 19.86 15.16
C SER A 231 3.66 19.47 16.16
N THR A 232 3.96 20.36 17.12
CA THR A 232 4.94 20.09 18.19
C THR A 232 4.60 18.83 18.99
N ARG A 233 3.31 18.56 19.22
CA ARG A 233 2.84 17.35 19.93
C ARG A 233 3.19 16.08 19.15
N ALA A 234 2.92 16.04 17.85
CA ALA A 234 3.23 14.88 17.02
C ALA A 234 4.75 14.67 16.88
N LEU A 235 5.53 15.75 16.78
CA LEU A 235 6.99 15.68 16.81
C LEU A 235 7.51 15.08 18.12
N ALA A 236 6.98 15.52 19.27
CA ALA A 236 7.36 15.00 20.58
C ALA A 236 7.02 13.50 20.75
N GLN A 237 5.99 13.02 20.05
CA GLN A 237 5.62 11.60 20.02
C GLN A 237 6.45 10.77 19.02
N GLY A 238 7.36 11.39 18.27
CA GLY A 238 8.27 10.69 17.37
C GLY A 238 7.66 10.31 16.02
N VAL A 239 6.61 11.01 15.56
CA VAL A 239 5.87 10.68 14.31
C VAL A 239 6.78 10.51 13.08
N LYS A 240 7.91 11.21 13.02
CA LYS A 240 8.89 11.08 11.94
C LYS A 240 9.53 9.69 11.84
N LYS A 241 9.62 8.95 12.94
CA LYS A 241 10.15 7.57 12.95
C LYS A 241 9.18 6.59 12.29
N ASP A 242 7.89 6.89 12.32
CA ASP A 242 6.84 6.04 11.77
C ASP A 242 6.31 6.58 10.43
N ALA A 243 6.88 7.67 9.89
CA ALA A 243 6.37 8.38 8.72
C ALA A 243 6.12 7.44 7.52
N THR A 244 7.06 6.55 7.23
CA THR A 244 6.96 5.58 6.13
C THR A 244 5.79 4.62 6.29
N ALA A 245 5.40 4.30 7.52
CA ALA A 245 4.32 3.38 7.85
C ALA A 245 2.95 4.05 7.91
N LEU A 246 2.89 5.38 7.74
CA LEU A 246 1.65 6.15 7.76
C LEU A 246 1.03 6.36 6.37
N LEU A 247 1.58 5.73 5.33
CA LEU A 247 1.15 5.94 3.94
C LEU A 247 -0.37 5.80 3.76
N THR A 248 -0.93 4.62 4.04
CA THR A 248 -2.37 4.36 3.92
C THR A 248 -3.20 5.24 4.85
N ALA A 249 -2.71 5.49 6.08
CA ALA A 249 -3.41 6.34 7.04
C ALA A 249 -3.50 7.81 6.57
N CYS A 250 -2.42 8.35 5.98
CA CYS A 250 -2.41 9.66 5.36
C CYS A 250 -3.37 9.71 4.17
N GLY A 251 -3.39 8.66 3.35
CA GLY A 251 -4.34 8.49 2.25
C GLY A 251 -5.81 8.59 2.67
N LEU A 252 -6.17 7.85 3.71
CA LEU A 252 -7.52 7.88 4.29
C LEU A 252 -7.85 9.25 4.90
N ALA A 253 -6.90 9.90 5.57
CA ALA A 253 -7.12 11.24 6.13
C ALA A 253 -7.36 12.30 5.05
N LEU A 254 -6.73 12.14 3.87
CA LEU A 254 -6.88 13.07 2.75
C LEU A 254 -8.28 13.06 2.13
N ARG A 255 -9.08 12.01 2.33
CA ARG A 255 -10.51 11.95 1.93
C ARG A 255 -11.36 13.08 2.54
N SER A 256 -10.87 13.75 3.58
CA SER A 256 -11.57 14.90 4.18
C SER A 256 -11.43 16.21 3.38
N PHE A 257 -10.56 16.25 2.38
CA PHE A 257 -10.31 17.41 1.52
C PHE A 257 -10.81 17.22 0.07
N ASP A 258 -11.35 16.04 -0.24
CA ASP A 258 -12.00 15.75 -1.51
C ASP A 258 -13.42 16.38 -1.57
#